data_AF-A0A7S0DW52-F1
#
_entry.id   AF-A0A7S0DW52-F1
#
_cell.length_a   1.000
_cell.length_b   1.000
_cell.length_c   1.000
_cell.angle_alpha   90.00
_cell.angle_beta   90.00
_cell.angle_gamma   90.00
#
_symmetry.space_group_name_H-M   'P 1'
#
loop_
_entity.id
_entity.type
_entity.pdbx_description
1 polymer ?
#
loop_
_entity_poly.entity_id
_entity_poly.type
_entity_poly.pdbx_seq_one_letter_code
_entity_poly.pdbx_strand_id
1 'polypeptide(L)'
;SWGGGGGNRMVPYLRSGGGGIVHDSILYMLADKCKQGDVQTLAMVSLLSKDILHIHEEWITRWVYEYIELLRMRKLHNEATAMIQLSKGPMAEVNQEAKVALTCSKCGHSAQDPRTKEGERGYVCKFCRISMTRCSLCQLPVRGLYVWCQGCGHGGHFKHMMEWFGSPEGEGVCPSGCLHRCHRSQLITLQM
;
A
#
# COMPACT_ATOMS: atom_id res chain seq x y z
N SER A 1 -36.50 -21.71 -13.93
CA SER A 1 -37.17 -21.96 -12.63
C SER A 1 -36.11 -21.83 -11.54
N TRP A 2 -36.30 -20.86 -10.65
CA TRP A 2 -35.47 -20.64 -9.47
C TRP A 2 -35.85 -21.62 -8.36
N GLY A 3 -34.88 -21.93 -7.50
CA GLY A 3 -35.00 -22.64 -6.22
C GLY A 3 -33.86 -23.63 -6.08
N GLY A 4 -32.89 -23.52 -5.16
CA GLY A 4 -32.80 -22.76 -3.91
C GLY A 4 -32.12 -23.70 -2.92
N GLY A 5 -30.91 -23.37 -2.45
CA GLY A 5 -30.14 -24.25 -1.57
C GLY A 5 -28.69 -23.81 -1.39
N GLY A 6 -28.51 -22.61 -0.84
CA GLY A 6 -27.23 -22.16 -0.33
C GLY A 6 -26.81 -23.03 0.86
N GLY A 7 -25.63 -23.61 0.78
CA GLY A 7 -25.11 -24.45 1.84
C GLY A 7 -23.71 -24.96 1.54
N ASN A 8 -22.72 -24.31 2.16
CA ASN A 8 -21.42 -24.88 2.48
C ASN A 8 -20.39 -25.05 1.35
N ARG A 9 -19.97 -23.94 0.74
CA ARG A 9 -18.76 -23.86 -0.10
C ARG A 9 -17.57 -23.25 0.68
N MET A 10 -17.46 -23.56 1.98
CA MET A 10 -16.47 -22.98 2.91
C MET A 10 -15.60 -24.03 3.63
N VAL A 11 -15.73 -25.33 3.33
CA VAL A 11 -14.83 -26.33 3.93
C VAL A 11 -13.73 -26.62 2.92
N PRO A 12 -12.46 -26.26 3.17
CA PRO A 12 -11.36 -26.64 2.29
C PRO A 12 -11.31 -28.17 2.23
N TYR A 13 -11.03 -28.72 1.05
CA TYR A 13 -10.85 -30.16 0.85
C TYR A 13 -9.50 -30.57 1.46
N LEU A 14 -9.41 -30.54 2.80
CA LEU A 14 -8.25 -30.94 3.58
C LEU A 14 -8.15 -32.47 3.48
N ARG A 15 -7.35 -32.98 2.54
CA ARG A 15 -7.17 -34.43 2.38
C ARG A 15 -6.26 -34.94 3.50
N SER A 16 -6.76 -35.88 4.30
CA SER A 16 -5.96 -36.68 5.23
C SER A 16 -5.10 -37.68 4.44
N GLY A 17 -4.00 -37.20 3.87
CA GLY A 17 -3.02 -38.03 3.16
C GLY A 17 -1.82 -38.32 4.05
N GLY A 18 -1.88 -39.38 4.87
CA GLY A 18 -0.70 -39.99 5.51
C GLY A 18 0.08 -39.13 6.52
N GLY A 19 -0.45 -37.99 6.98
CA GLY A 19 0.13 -37.19 8.06
C GLY A 19 -0.24 -37.77 9.43
N GLY A 20 0.71 -37.89 10.35
CA GLY A 20 0.46 -38.44 11.69
C GLY A 20 -0.60 -37.66 12.48
N ILE A 21 -1.03 -38.18 13.65
CA ILE A 21 -2.13 -37.67 14.51
C ILE A 21 -2.20 -36.14 14.66
N VAL A 22 -1.04 -35.47 14.70
CA VAL A 22 -0.93 -34.01 14.81
C VAL A 22 -1.49 -33.29 13.57
N HIS A 23 -1.23 -33.81 12.36
CA HIS A 23 -1.74 -33.26 11.11
C HIS A 23 -3.27 -33.26 11.10
N ASP A 24 -3.89 -34.40 11.38
CA ASP A 24 -5.36 -34.53 11.36
C ASP A 24 -6.04 -33.71 12.46
N SER A 25 -5.40 -33.58 13.63
CA SER A 25 -5.88 -32.71 14.70
C SER A 25 -5.89 -31.22 14.30
N ILE A 26 -4.85 -30.77 13.58
CA ILE A 26 -4.77 -29.39 13.10
C ILE A 26 -5.81 -29.14 12.00
N LEU A 27 -6.04 -30.10 11.10
CA LEU A 27 -7.09 -29.99 10.07
C LEU A 27 -8.49 -29.91 10.69
N TYR A 28 -8.76 -30.72 11.72
CA TYR A 28 -10.03 -30.67 12.44
C TYR A 28 -10.24 -29.31 13.12
N MET A 29 -9.20 -28.80 13.78
CA MET A 29 -9.22 -27.48 14.41
C MET A 29 -9.46 -26.36 13.38
N LEU A 30 -8.79 -26.39 12.23
CA LEU A 30 -9.03 -25.43 11.14
C LEU A 30 -10.47 -25.49 10.61
N ALA A 31 -11.04 -26.69 10.46
CA ALA A 31 -12.42 -26.84 10.02
C ALA A 31 -13.43 -26.28 11.03
N ASP A 32 -13.20 -26.49 12.33
CA ASP A 32 -14.00 -25.90 13.40
C ASP A 32 -13.90 -24.37 13.42
N LYS A 33 -12.68 -23.82 13.30
CA LYS A 33 -12.45 -22.37 13.25
C LYS A 33 -13.04 -21.72 12.01
N CYS A 34 -13.07 -22.44 10.89
CA CYS A 34 -13.76 -22.01 9.68
C CYS A 34 -15.27 -21.86 9.90
N LYS A 35 -15.90 -22.82 10.58
CA LYS A 35 -17.33 -22.72 10.94
C LYS A 35 -17.62 -21.55 11.88
N GLN A 36 -16.69 -21.23 12.76
CA GLN A 36 -16.79 -20.09 13.70
C GLN A 36 -16.50 -18.74 13.04
N GLY A 37 -15.97 -18.72 11.81
CA GLY A 37 -15.53 -17.48 11.15
C GLY A 37 -14.31 -16.84 11.81
N ASP A 38 -13.50 -17.62 12.54
CA ASP A 38 -12.28 -17.12 13.19
C ASP A 38 -11.14 -16.98 12.17
N VAL A 39 -11.23 -15.92 11.36
CA VAL A 39 -10.29 -15.65 10.27
C VAL A 39 -8.87 -15.33 10.77
N GLN A 40 -8.72 -14.88 12.02
CA GLN A 40 -7.41 -14.64 12.63
C GLN A 40 -6.67 -15.96 12.82
N THR A 41 -7.30 -16.94 13.47
CA THR A 41 -6.70 -18.25 13.70
C THR A 41 -6.45 -18.97 12.36
N LEU A 42 -7.39 -18.89 11.43
CA LEU A 42 -7.25 -19.46 10.08
C LEU A 42 -6.05 -18.85 9.34
N ALA A 43 -5.92 -17.52 9.30
CA ALA A 43 -4.81 -16.83 8.64
C ALA A 43 -3.46 -17.19 9.28
N MET A 44 -3.37 -17.19 10.61
CA MET A 44 -2.12 -17.44 11.31
C MET A 44 -1.64 -18.89 11.16
N VAL A 45 -2.52 -19.85 11.40
CA VAL A 45 -2.17 -21.27 11.32
C VAL A 45 -1.88 -21.67 9.87
N SER A 46 -2.65 -21.17 8.90
CA SER A 46 -2.40 -21.47 7.48
C SER A 46 -1.07 -20.90 6.98
N LEU A 47 -0.67 -19.70 7.42
CA LEU A 47 0.62 -19.11 7.07
C LEU A 47 1.80 -19.85 7.72
N LEU A 48 1.68 -20.21 9.01
CA LEU A 48 2.76 -20.88 9.75
C LEU A 48 2.93 -22.36 9.41
N SER A 49 1.86 -23.02 8.98
CA SER A 49 1.84 -24.47 8.74
C SER A 49 1.66 -24.83 7.27
N LYS A 50 1.88 -23.88 6.34
CA LYS A 50 1.74 -24.09 4.89
C LYS A 50 2.54 -25.29 4.37
N ASP A 51 3.76 -25.48 4.89
CA ASP A 51 4.70 -26.51 4.45
C ASP A 51 4.36 -27.89 5.02
N ILE A 52 3.52 -27.94 6.05
CA ILE A 52 3.11 -29.15 6.77
C ILE A 52 1.71 -29.62 6.34
N LEU A 53 0.79 -28.68 6.10
CA LEU A 53 -0.63 -28.97 5.90
C LEU A 53 -1.06 -28.94 4.42
N HIS A 54 -0.15 -28.61 3.49
CA HIS A 54 -0.40 -28.54 2.04
C HIS A 54 -1.77 -27.90 1.69
N ILE A 55 -2.11 -26.81 2.36
CA ILE A 55 -3.36 -26.08 2.14
C ILE A 55 -3.26 -25.36 0.80
N HIS A 56 -4.30 -25.46 -0.02
CA HIS A 56 -4.34 -24.80 -1.31
C HIS A 56 -4.26 -23.27 -1.15
N GLU A 57 -3.37 -22.64 -1.92
CA GLU A 57 -2.95 -21.24 -1.76
C GLU A 57 -4.13 -20.26 -1.79
N GLU A 58 -5.16 -20.54 -2.61
CA GLU A 58 -6.39 -19.73 -2.70
C GLU A 58 -7.10 -19.56 -1.35
N TRP A 59 -7.13 -20.59 -0.50
CA TRP A 59 -7.77 -20.50 0.81
C TRP A 59 -6.92 -19.69 1.79
N ILE A 60 -5.61 -19.82 1.70
CA ILE A 60 -4.66 -19.02 2.48
C ILE A 60 -4.82 -17.54 2.11
N THR A 61 -4.82 -17.22 0.82
CA THR A 61 -5.09 -15.87 0.29
C THR A 61 -6.39 -15.33 0.85
N ARG A 62 -7.48 -16.10 0.76
CA ARG A 62 -8.79 -15.68 1.24
C ARG A 62 -8.81 -15.38 2.74
N TRP A 63 -8.33 -16.30 3.57
CA TRP A 63 -8.35 -16.09 5.03
C TRP A 63 -7.47 -14.95 5.48
N VAL A 64 -6.29 -14.80 4.87
CA VAL A 64 -5.38 -13.70 5.15
C VAL A 64 -6.00 -12.37 4.73
N TYR A 65 -6.65 -12.30 3.57
CA TYR A 65 -7.37 -11.11 3.11
C TYR A 65 -8.48 -10.69 4.07
N GLU A 66 -9.36 -11.62 4.46
CA GLU A 66 -10.45 -11.35 5.38
C GLU A 66 -9.93 -10.87 6.75
N TYR A 67 -8.81 -11.43 7.22
CA TYR A 67 -8.18 -10.97 8.45
C TYR A 67 -7.57 -9.56 8.32
N ILE A 68 -6.92 -9.25 7.19
CA ILE A 68 -6.42 -7.90 6.89
C ILE A 68 -7.56 -6.88 6.89
N GLU A 69 -8.71 -7.21 6.29
CA GLU A 69 -9.88 -6.33 6.29
C GLU A 69 -10.45 -6.12 7.71
N LEU A 70 -10.49 -7.16 8.55
CA LEU A 70 -10.85 -6.99 9.96
C LEU A 70 -9.90 -6.03 10.70
N LEU A 71 -8.58 -6.15 10.47
CA LEU A 71 -7.58 -5.25 11.08
C LEU A 71 -7.77 -3.81 10.60
N ARG A 72 -8.01 -3.62 9.30
CA ARG A 72 -8.29 -2.31 8.70
C ARG A 72 -9.55 -1.67 9.29
N MET A 73 -10.64 -2.42 9.44
CA MET A 73 -11.87 -1.93 10.07
C MET A 73 -11.67 -1.53 11.53
N ARG A 74 -10.74 -2.20 12.24
CA ARG A 74 -10.36 -1.86 13.62
C ARG A 74 -9.30 -0.75 13.72
N LYS A 75 -8.92 -0.12 12.60
CA LYS A 75 -7.87 0.92 12.51
C LYS A 75 -6.47 0.44 12.92
N LEU A 76 -6.23 -0.88 12.89
CA LEU A 76 -4.94 -1.52 13.16
C LEU A 76 -4.12 -1.62 11.86
N HIS A 77 -3.79 -0.46 11.29
CA HIS A 77 -3.18 -0.37 9.97
C HIS A 77 -1.73 -0.89 9.93
N ASN A 78 -1.00 -0.79 11.04
CA ASN A 78 0.36 -1.29 11.14
C ASN A 78 0.38 -2.83 11.13
N GLU A 79 -0.51 -3.43 11.89
CA GLU A 79 -0.69 -4.89 11.98
C GLU A 79 -1.18 -5.44 10.64
N ALA A 80 -2.13 -4.77 9.99
CA ALA A 80 -2.56 -5.11 8.64
C ALA A 80 -1.40 -5.07 7.64
N THR A 81 -0.52 -4.07 7.74
CA THR A 81 0.67 -3.95 6.89
C THR A 81 1.67 -5.07 7.17
N ALA A 82 1.90 -5.41 8.45
CA ALA A 82 2.76 -6.52 8.84
C ALA A 82 2.23 -7.85 8.28
N MET A 83 0.92 -8.08 8.33
CA MET A 83 0.29 -9.27 7.73
C MET A 83 0.54 -9.34 6.22
N ILE A 84 0.35 -8.23 5.49
CA ILE A 84 0.64 -8.16 4.03
C ILE A 84 2.11 -8.51 3.74
N GLN A 85 3.04 -8.01 4.55
CA GLN A 85 4.47 -8.29 4.40
C GLN A 85 4.85 -9.75 4.67
N LEU A 86 4.14 -10.42 5.59
CA LEU A 86 4.33 -11.84 5.88
C LEU A 86 3.70 -12.72 4.78
N SER A 87 2.63 -12.26 4.14
CA SER A 87 1.84 -13.01 3.16
C SER A 87 2.21 -12.71 1.70
N LYS A 88 3.44 -12.26 1.41
CA LYS A 88 3.88 -11.76 0.09
C LYS A 88 3.59 -12.66 -1.13
N GLY A 89 3.41 -13.98 -0.96
CA GLY A 89 2.94 -14.87 -2.04
C GLY A 89 1.42 -14.77 -2.22
N PRO A 90 0.62 -15.27 -1.25
CA PRO A 90 -0.84 -15.26 -1.31
C PRO A 90 -1.48 -13.88 -1.56
N MET A 91 -0.81 -12.79 -1.14
CA MET A 91 -1.33 -11.42 -1.22
C MET A 91 -0.54 -10.49 -2.14
N ALA A 92 0.22 -11.03 -3.11
CA ALA A 92 1.07 -10.26 -4.01
C ALA A 92 0.33 -9.08 -4.71
N GLU A 93 -0.97 -9.25 -4.99
CA GLU A 93 -1.80 -8.24 -5.66
C GLU A 93 -2.42 -7.20 -4.71
N VAL A 94 -2.59 -7.55 -3.42
CA VAL A 94 -3.18 -6.64 -2.40
C VAL A 94 -2.14 -5.71 -1.79
N ASN A 95 -0.85 -6.03 -1.95
CA ASN A 95 0.22 -5.05 -1.83
C ASN A 95 0.28 -4.16 -3.07
N GLN A 96 -0.85 -3.53 -3.43
CA GLN A 96 -0.81 -2.28 -4.20
C GLN A 96 -0.07 -1.29 -3.32
N GLU A 97 1.26 -1.34 -3.38
CA GLU A 97 2.13 -0.28 -2.95
C GLU A 97 1.46 0.98 -3.49
N ALA A 98 0.95 1.83 -2.61
CA ALA A 98 0.57 3.18 -2.97
C ALA A 98 1.88 3.85 -3.39
N LYS A 99 2.33 3.58 -4.63
CA LYS A 99 3.55 4.11 -5.21
C LYS A 99 3.25 5.58 -5.42
N VAL A 100 3.64 6.35 -4.43
CA VAL A 100 3.66 7.80 -4.52
C VAL A 100 4.72 8.15 -5.57
N ALA A 101 4.25 8.39 -6.79
CA ALA A 101 5.11 8.75 -7.91
C ALA A 101 5.16 10.27 -8.05
N LEU A 102 6.38 10.81 -8.17
CA LEU A 102 6.58 12.19 -8.58
C LEU A 102 6.28 12.32 -10.07
N THR A 103 5.50 13.31 -10.47
CA THR A 103 5.18 13.59 -11.88
C THR A 103 5.77 14.93 -12.31
N CYS A 104 6.29 14.98 -13.53
CA CYS A 104 6.95 16.17 -14.06
C CYS A 104 5.92 17.27 -14.25
N SER A 105 6.12 18.43 -13.60
CA SER A 105 5.18 19.56 -13.72
C SER A 105 5.06 20.14 -15.14
N LYS A 106 6.03 19.85 -16.02
CA LYS A 106 6.02 20.32 -17.41
C LYS A 106 5.36 19.35 -18.40
N CYS A 107 5.51 18.03 -18.20
CA CYS A 107 5.06 17.04 -19.19
C CYS A 107 4.23 15.89 -18.61
N GLY A 108 3.94 15.90 -17.30
CA GLY A 108 3.14 14.88 -16.62
C GLY A 108 3.78 13.50 -16.45
N HIS A 109 4.92 13.25 -17.09
CA HIS A 109 5.57 11.95 -17.02
C HIS A 109 6.12 11.67 -15.62
N SER A 110 5.96 10.43 -15.15
CA SER A 110 6.49 9.98 -13.86
C SER A 110 8.02 10.05 -13.84
N ALA A 111 8.56 10.49 -12.70
CA ALA A 111 9.98 10.42 -12.42
C ALA A 111 10.45 8.97 -12.38
N GLN A 112 11.70 8.74 -12.79
CA GLN A 112 12.37 7.49 -12.49
C GLN A 112 13.12 7.63 -11.16
N ASP A 113 13.15 6.56 -10.37
CA ASP A 113 13.87 6.43 -9.10
C ASP A 113 15.36 6.80 -9.29
N PRO A 114 15.93 7.67 -8.43
CA PRO A 114 17.26 8.24 -8.58
C PRO A 114 18.35 7.29 -8.06
N ARG A 115 18.36 6.02 -8.49
CA ARG A 115 19.60 5.23 -8.46
C ARG A 115 20.51 5.64 -9.61
N THR A 116 20.80 6.93 -9.69
CA THR A 116 21.90 7.46 -10.49
C THR A 116 23.16 7.38 -9.63
N LYS A 117 24.20 6.79 -10.23
CA LYS A 117 25.49 6.46 -9.63
C LYS A 117 26.01 7.58 -8.72
N GLU A 118 26.38 7.19 -7.50
CA GLU A 118 27.27 7.89 -6.56
C GLU A 118 27.21 9.43 -6.53
N GLY A 119 26.33 9.98 -5.69
CA GLY A 119 26.52 11.30 -5.10
C GLY A 119 25.43 12.34 -5.36
N GLU A 120 24.67 12.23 -6.45
CA GLU A 120 23.59 13.16 -6.79
C GLU A 120 22.21 12.53 -6.52
N ARG A 121 21.61 12.86 -5.36
CA ARG A 121 20.24 12.46 -5.02
C ARG A 121 19.26 13.46 -5.63
N GLY A 122 18.47 13.04 -6.61
CA GLY A 122 17.39 13.86 -7.15
C GLY A 122 16.57 13.21 -8.25
N TYR A 123 15.25 13.33 -8.17
CA TYR A 123 14.33 12.91 -9.22
C TYR A 123 14.40 13.90 -10.40
N VAL A 124 14.78 13.40 -11.58
CA VAL A 124 14.89 14.20 -12.81
C VAL A 124 13.96 13.63 -13.87
N CYS A 125 13.24 14.52 -14.56
CA CYS A 125 12.43 14.11 -15.70
C CYS A 125 13.33 13.77 -16.90
N LYS A 126 13.25 12.55 -17.43
CA LYS A 126 14.04 12.12 -18.59
C LYS A 126 13.78 12.94 -19.87
N PHE A 127 12.57 13.49 -20.03
CA PHE A 127 12.17 14.24 -21.22
C PHE A 127 12.49 15.73 -21.09
N CYS A 128 12.13 16.34 -19.96
CA CYS A 128 12.30 17.78 -19.75
C CYS A 128 13.66 18.14 -19.17
N ARG A 129 14.42 17.15 -18.64
CA ARG A 129 15.70 17.32 -17.94
C ARG A 129 15.63 18.33 -16.79
N ILE A 130 14.46 18.45 -16.16
CA ILE A 130 14.26 19.31 -14.99
C ILE A 130 14.30 18.47 -13.71
N SER A 131 14.86 19.07 -12.65
CA SER A 131 14.77 18.52 -11.30
C SER A 131 13.34 18.66 -10.79
N MET A 132 12.76 17.55 -10.35
CA MET A 132 11.37 17.46 -9.91
C MET A 132 11.21 17.67 -8.40
N THR A 133 12.32 17.92 -7.69
CA THR A 133 12.40 18.03 -6.23
C THR A 133 12.99 19.36 -5.80
N ARG A 134 12.93 20.36 -6.68
CA ARG A 134 13.31 21.73 -6.39
C ARG A 134 12.14 22.46 -5.74
N CYS A 135 12.41 23.21 -4.67
CA CYS A 135 11.39 24.00 -4.00
C CYS A 135 10.98 25.20 -4.86
N SER A 136 9.67 25.36 -5.09
CA SER A 136 9.11 26.45 -5.89
C SER A 136 9.34 27.84 -5.27
N LEU A 137 9.58 27.94 -3.97
CA LEU A 137 9.82 29.20 -3.26
C LEU A 137 11.31 29.58 -3.21
N CYS A 138 12.16 28.72 -2.64
CA CYS A 138 13.59 29.05 -2.48
C CYS A 138 14.47 28.57 -3.63
N GLN A 139 13.92 27.82 -4.59
CA GLN A 139 14.65 27.27 -5.74
C GLN A 139 15.82 26.35 -5.36
N LEU A 140 15.89 25.86 -4.12
CA LEU A 140 16.91 24.89 -3.70
C LEU A 140 16.37 23.44 -3.78
N PRO A 141 17.25 22.44 -3.99
CA PRO A 141 16.88 21.03 -3.91
C PRO A 141 16.38 20.65 -2.51
N VAL A 142 15.30 19.90 -2.42
CA VAL A 142 14.78 19.38 -1.16
C VAL A 142 15.49 18.07 -0.82
N ARG A 143 16.18 18.04 0.33
CA ARG A 143 16.92 16.86 0.84
C ARG A 143 16.22 16.14 2.01
N GLY A 144 14.93 16.40 2.19
CA GLY A 144 14.11 15.85 3.27
C GLY A 144 12.67 15.73 2.81
N LEU A 145 11.71 16.17 3.62
CA LEU A 145 10.29 16.12 3.24
C LEU A 145 9.97 17.08 2.09
N TYR A 146 9.73 16.50 0.92
CA TYR A 146 9.19 17.20 -0.24
C TYR A 146 7.67 17.08 -0.24
N VAL A 147 7.00 18.21 -0.40
CA VAL A 147 5.54 18.33 -0.39
C VAL A 147 5.10 18.95 -1.71
N TRP A 148 4.17 18.34 -2.44
CA TRP A 148 3.74 18.82 -3.75
C TRP A 148 2.27 18.54 -4.05
N CYS A 149 1.71 19.33 -4.96
CA CYS A 149 0.36 19.18 -5.46
C CYS A 149 0.27 18.05 -6.49
N GLN A 150 -0.68 17.13 -6.31
CA GLN A 150 -0.94 16.04 -7.25
C GLN A 150 -1.49 16.50 -8.61
N GLY A 151 -2.13 17.66 -8.66
CA GLY A 151 -2.67 18.21 -9.91
C GLY A 151 -1.61 18.83 -10.81
N CYS A 152 -0.72 19.65 -10.26
CA CYS A 152 0.25 20.43 -11.05
C CYS A 152 1.70 19.95 -10.94
N GLY A 153 2.02 19.04 -10.02
CA GLY A 153 3.38 18.51 -9.82
C GLY A 153 4.36 19.48 -9.15
N HIS A 154 3.96 20.72 -8.84
CA HIS A 154 4.81 21.69 -8.15
C HIS A 154 4.78 21.52 -6.64
N GLY A 155 5.93 21.75 -6.01
CA GLY A 155 6.08 21.58 -4.58
C GLY A 155 7.33 22.23 -4.01
N GLY A 156 7.72 21.78 -2.82
CA GLY A 156 8.93 22.23 -2.15
C GLY A 156 9.10 21.70 -0.74
N HIS A 157 9.97 22.37 0.01
CA HIS A 157 10.22 22.03 1.41
C HIS A 157 8.92 22.06 2.21
N PHE A 158 8.71 21.07 3.07
CA PHE A 158 7.56 21.02 3.98
C PHE A 158 7.27 22.38 4.61
N LYS A 159 8.26 22.97 5.31
CA LYS A 159 8.10 24.27 5.99
C LYS A 159 7.59 25.37 5.06
N HIS A 160 8.24 25.57 3.91
CA HIS A 160 7.84 26.58 2.94
C HIS A 160 6.43 26.36 2.39
N MET A 161 6.05 25.10 2.11
CA MET A 161 4.71 24.80 1.61
C MET A 161 3.65 25.04 2.70
N MET A 162 3.91 24.64 3.94
CA MET A 162 2.98 24.88 5.05
C MET A 162 2.77 26.37 5.33
N GLU A 163 3.84 27.16 5.26
CA GLU A 163 3.80 28.62 5.42
C GLU A 163 3.05 29.28 4.26
N TRP A 164 3.36 28.91 3.00
CA TRP A 164 2.70 29.46 1.82
C TRP A 164 1.19 29.19 1.80
N PHE A 165 0.79 27.92 1.90
CA PHE A 165 -0.64 27.57 1.88
C PHE A 165 -1.36 27.90 3.19
N GLY A 166 -0.65 28.39 4.21
CA GLY A 166 -1.20 28.93 5.44
C GLY A 166 -1.38 30.45 5.43
N SER A 167 -0.85 31.15 4.43
CA SER A 167 -1.02 32.60 4.27
C SER A 167 -2.27 32.93 3.44
N PRO A 168 -2.86 34.13 3.62
CA PRO A 168 -3.97 34.59 2.77
C PRO A 168 -3.61 34.67 1.29
N GLU A 169 -2.34 34.92 0.97
CA GLU A 169 -1.84 35.08 -0.39
C GLU A 169 -1.66 33.74 -1.12
N GLY A 170 -1.33 32.67 -0.37
CA GLY A 170 -1.08 31.35 -0.94
C GLY A 170 -2.30 30.43 -0.94
N GLU A 171 -3.43 30.83 -0.35
CA GLU A 171 -4.64 30.02 -0.31
C GLU A 171 -5.17 29.75 -1.73
N GLY A 172 -5.17 28.49 -2.14
CA GLY A 172 -5.61 28.11 -3.48
C GLY A 172 -4.64 28.50 -4.60
N VAL A 173 -3.46 29.04 -4.30
CA VAL A 173 -2.51 29.58 -5.30
C VAL A 173 -1.23 28.76 -5.30
N CYS A 174 -0.82 28.30 -6.49
CA CYS A 174 0.45 27.59 -6.63
C CYS A 174 1.64 28.55 -6.53
N PRO A 175 2.66 28.28 -5.68
CA PRO A 175 3.83 29.15 -5.54
C PRO A 175 4.70 29.24 -6.81
N SER A 176 4.54 28.32 -7.77
CA SER A 176 5.20 28.40 -9.07
C SER A 176 4.48 29.28 -10.10
N GLY A 177 3.28 29.77 -9.79
CA GLY A 177 2.46 30.57 -10.72
C GLY A 177 1.80 29.77 -11.86
N CYS A 178 1.71 28.43 -11.76
CA CYS A 178 1.21 27.56 -12.85
C CYS A 178 -0.30 27.60 -13.12
N LEU A 179 -1.03 28.62 -12.64
CA LEU A 179 -2.49 28.81 -12.77
C LEU A 179 -3.39 27.70 -12.19
N HIS A 180 -2.84 26.58 -11.74
CA HIS A 180 -3.59 25.55 -11.02
C HIS A 180 -4.02 26.03 -9.64
N ARG A 181 -5.27 25.73 -9.25
CA ARG A 181 -5.81 26.06 -7.93
C ARG A 181 -5.36 25.05 -6.88
N CYS A 182 -4.14 25.22 -6.37
CA CYS A 182 -3.51 24.31 -5.41
C CYS A 182 -4.00 24.54 -3.98
N HIS A 183 -4.50 23.50 -3.33
CA HIS A 183 -4.88 23.53 -1.92
C HIS A 183 -3.99 22.65 -1.05
N ARG A 184 -3.86 23.01 0.23
CA ARG A 184 -3.13 22.23 1.24
C ARG A 184 -3.62 20.78 1.35
N SER A 185 -4.92 20.55 1.15
CA SER A 185 -5.54 19.22 1.17
C SER A 185 -5.16 18.33 -0.03
N GLN A 186 -4.62 18.91 -1.10
CA GLN A 186 -4.20 18.20 -2.32
C GLN A 186 -2.70 17.92 -2.34
N LEU A 187 -2.00 18.28 -1.25
CA LEU A 187 -0.58 18.07 -1.12
C LEU A 187 -0.32 16.67 -0.60
N ILE A 188 0.69 16.01 -1.19
CA ILE A 188 1.24 14.78 -0.64
C ILE A 188 2.73 14.95 -0.35
N THR A 189 3.28 14.02 0.41
CA THR A 189 4.65 14.09 0.92
C THR A 189 5.49 12.90 0.49
N LEU A 190 6.78 13.12 0.26
CA LEU A 190 7.76 12.08 -0.04
C LEU A 190 9.08 12.46 0.61
N GLN A 191 9.71 11.48 1.23
CA GLN A 191 11.04 11.64 1.81
C GLN A 191 12.08 11.52 0.70
N MET A 192 12.92 12.55 0.56
CA MET A 192 14.00 12.66 -0.44
C MET A 192 15.34 12.10 0.05
#